data_AF-A0A9X2B9V8-F1
#
_entry.id   AF-A0A9X2B9V8-F1
#
_cell.length_a   1.000
_cell.length_b   1.000
_cell.length_c   1.000
_cell.angle_alpha   90.00
_cell.angle_beta   90.00
_cell.angle_gamma   90.00
#
_symmetry.space_group_name_H-M   'P 1'
#
loop_
_entity.id
_entity.type
_entity.pdbx_description
1 polymer ?
#
loop_
_entity_poly.entity_id
_entity_poly.type
_entity_poly.pdbx_seq_one_letter_code
_entity_poly.pdbx_strand_id
1 'polypeptide(L)'
;MRLEDLIDSYRSLKSEQTTADRHLIKYLAIATVSCYETFFRTIVKDFIDFGSPYSDNIIKLDQLNIKIDFDTLHAIQSQFITLGDLISHLLPFNNLKDIDRNMSIITGKSFLKSLKSYRSKSLFIDDTEKNYFTKNINTIISSIEKVFELRHIFCHEFNNNINFDSEVLLTNIIDCKVFINYASDYFTNILYPNLPQTQGEMNIYSLENFMALDNELDNLINEIKTTNNAGFINIKLFDKSIVYWKKYRQLAAECAAYYAKGGSVYSLEYNTKMSSLTQEKLRLLKTEFSRLLAL
;
A
#
# COMPACT_ATOMS: atom_id res chain seq x y z
N MET A 1 8.84 -11.66 -2.27
CA MET A 1 8.82 -12.65 -3.38
C MET A 1 10.10 -12.55 -4.20
N ARG A 2 10.33 -11.50 -5.02
CA ARG A 2 11.51 -11.43 -5.91
C ARG A 2 12.91 -11.48 -5.27
N LEU A 3 13.12 -10.92 -4.06
CA LEU A 3 14.44 -10.99 -3.41
C LEU A 3 14.75 -12.36 -2.83
N GLU A 4 13.73 -13.13 -2.43
CA GLU A 4 13.95 -14.51 -1.96
C GLU A 4 14.40 -15.40 -3.11
N ASP A 5 13.73 -15.26 -4.27
CA ASP A 5 14.09 -15.97 -5.48
C ASP A 5 15.54 -15.67 -5.90
N LEU A 6 16.02 -14.43 -5.70
CA LEU A 6 17.41 -14.04 -5.97
C LEU A 6 18.40 -14.66 -4.96
N ILE A 7 18.03 -14.72 -3.67
CA ILE A 7 18.84 -15.37 -2.63
C ILE A 7 18.95 -16.87 -2.89
N ASP A 8 17.85 -17.51 -3.24
CA ASP A 8 17.82 -18.95 -3.53
C ASP A 8 18.55 -19.27 -4.85
N SER A 9 18.45 -18.40 -5.85
CA SER A 9 19.26 -18.48 -7.08
C SER A 9 20.76 -18.35 -6.77
N TYR A 10 21.16 -17.47 -5.84
CA TYR A 10 22.56 -17.40 -5.41
C TYR A 10 23.01 -18.71 -4.74
N ARG A 11 22.19 -19.24 -3.84
CA ARG A 11 22.50 -20.49 -3.10
C ARG A 11 22.65 -21.68 -4.04
N SER A 12 21.84 -21.77 -5.10
CA SER A 12 21.96 -22.83 -6.11
C SER A 12 23.22 -22.67 -6.95
N LEU A 13 23.54 -21.46 -7.42
CA LEU A 13 24.75 -21.18 -8.23
C LEU A 13 26.07 -21.48 -7.48
N LYS A 14 26.11 -21.25 -6.17
CA LYS A 14 27.30 -21.56 -5.34
C LYS A 14 27.66 -23.05 -5.34
N SER A 15 26.71 -23.94 -5.62
CA SER A 15 26.95 -25.38 -5.61
C SER A 15 27.74 -25.91 -6.82
N GLU A 16 27.92 -25.11 -7.89
CA GLU A 16 28.46 -25.59 -9.18
C GLU A 16 29.84 -24.98 -9.58
N GLN A 17 30.38 -24.00 -8.83
CA GLN A 17 31.74 -23.40 -8.96
C GLN A 17 32.29 -23.25 -10.40
N THR A 18 31.67 -22.41 -11.22
CA THR A 18 32.20 -21.98 -12.53
C THR A 18 32.46 -20.48 -12.60
N THR A 19 33.26 -20.04 -13.57
CA THR A 19 33.51 -18.62 -13.88
C THR A 19 32.26 -17.89 -14.38
N ALA A 20 31.28 -18.59 -14.95
CA ALA A 20 29.98 -18.04 -15.34
C ALA A 20 29.20 -17.54 -14.11
N ASP A 21 29.33 -18.21 -12.97
CA ASP A 21 28.64 -17.88 -11.73
C ASP A 21 29.05 -16.50 -11.19
N ARG A 22 30.32 -16.12 -11.32
CA ARG A 22 30.79 -14.78 -10.88
C ARG A 22 30.17 -13.63 -11.68
N HIS A 23 29.90 -13.82 -12.97
CA HIS A 23 29.21 -12.81 -13.78
C HIS A 23 27.73 -12.74 -13.44
N LEU A 24 27.07 -13.88 -13.21
CA LEU A 24 25.67 -13.95 -12.78
C LEU A 24 25.46 -13.30 -11.41
N ILE A 25 26.41 -13.46 -10.48
CA ILE A 25 26.36 -12.84 -9.16
C ILE A 25 26.35 -11.30 -9.25
N LYS A 26 27.01 -10.68 -10.25
CA LYS A 26 26.95 -9.22 -10.46
C LYS A 26 25.53 -8.74 -10.77
N TYR A 27 24.76 -9.54 -11.51
CA TYR A 27 23.37 -9.23 -11.82
C TYR A 27 22.48 -9.22 -10.59
N LEU A 28 22.86 -9.91 -9.50
CA LEU A 28 22.08 -9.88 -8.26
C LEU A 28 22.02 -8.48 -7.66
N ALA A 29 23.14 -7.74 -7.62
CA ALA A 29 23.14 -6.35 -7.15
C ALA A 29 22.21 -5.46 -8.01
N ILE A 30 22.27 -5.64 -9.34
CA ILE A 30 21.43 -4.90 -10.29
C ILE A 30 19.94 -5.24 -10.09
N ALA A 31 19.63 -6.52 -9.94
CA ALA A 31 18.27 -7.00 -9.72
C ALA A 31 17.72 -6.56 -8.36
N THR A 32 18.56 -6.54 -7.31
CA THR A 32 18.19 -6.03 -5.98
C THR A 32 17.85 -4.53 -6.04
N VAL A 33 18.66 -3.71 -6.71
CA VAL A 33 18.33 -2.28 -6.91
C VAL A 33 17.04 -2.13 -7.70
N SER A 34 16.83 -2.93 -8.74
CA SER A 34 15.58 -2.90 -9.53
C SER A 34 14.35 -3.26 -8.67
N CYS A 35 14.51 -4.18 -7.71
CA CYS A 35 13.47 -4.50 -6.73
C CYS A 35 13.18 -3.31 -5.80
N TYR A 36 14.20 -2.59 -5.34
CA TYR A 36 14.05 -1.37 -4.55
C TYR A 36 13.30 -0.29 -5.33
N GLU A 37 13.74 0.01 -6.56
CA GLU A 37 13.10 1.00 -7.42
C GLU A 37 11.60 0.65 -7.61
N THR A 38 11.29 -0.61 -7.95
CA THR A 38 9.90 -1.04 -8.13
C THR A 38 9.10 -0.94 -6.83
N PHE A 39 9.65 -1.43 -5.72
CA PHE A 39 9.00 -1.40 -4.41
C PHE A 39 8.65 0.04 -4.00
N PHE A 40 9.61 0.96 -4.03
CA PHE A 40 9.35 2.34 -3.63
C PHE A 40 8.42 3.08 -4.60
N ARG A 41 8.43 2.75 -5.90
CA ARG A 41 7.42 3.29 -6.83
C ARG A 41 6.01 2.83 -6.46
N THR A 42 5.82 1.55 -6.14
CA THR A 42 4.53 1.03 -5.64
C THR A 42 4.11 1.74 -4.36
N ILE A 43 5.01 1.88 -3.40
CA ILE A 43 4.70 2.59 -2.15
C ILE A 43 4.29 4.05 -2.43
N VAL A 44 5.04 4.78 -3.26
CA VAL A 44 4.67 6.16 -3.62
C VAL A 44 3.27 6.23 -4.24
N LYS A 45 2.97 5.32 -5.16
CA LYS A 45 1.65 5.23 -5.77
C LYS A 45 0.57 5.05 -4.69
N ASP A 46 0.74 4.04 -3.83
CA ASP A 46 -0.23 3.71 -2.79
C ASP A 46 -0.49 4.90 -1.86
N PHE A 47 0.56 5.62 -1.44
CA PHE A 47 0.41 6.82 -0.62
C PHE A 47 -0.35 7.94 -1.33
N ILE A 48 0.00 8.25 -2.58
CA ILE A 48 -0.65 9.34 -3.32
C ILE A 48 -2.11 9.01 -3.61
N ASP A 49 -2.39 7.77 -4.03
CA ASP A 49 -3.74 7.31 -4.37
C ASP A 49 -4.62 7.09 -3.12
N PHE A 50 -4.01 6.90 -1.94
CA PHE A 50 -4.71 6.94 -0.66
C PHE A 50 -5.31 8.33 -0.39
N GLY A 51 -4.71 9.39 -0.92
CA GLY A 51 -5.22 10.76 -0.87
C GLY A 51 -4.56 11.64 0.18
N SER A 52 -5.29 12.65 0.67
CA SER A 52 -4.79 13.61 1.65
C SER A 52 -4.42 12.93 2.97
N PRO A 53 -3.29 13.30 3.62
CA PRO A 53 -2.41 14.44 3.33
C PRO A 53 -1.30 14.15 2.30
N TYR A 54 -1.17 12.91 1.83
CA TYR A 54 -0.05 12.48 1.01
C TYR A 54 -0.10 13.04 -0.41
N SER A 55 -1.29 13.07 -1.01
CA SER A 55 -1.55 13.74 -2.29
C SER A 55 -1.21 15.22 -2.26
N ASP A 56 -1.40 15.88 -1.12
CA ASP A 56 -1.15 17.33 -1.00
C ASP A 56 0.35 17.62 -0.81
N ASN A 57 1.06 16.69 -0.16
CA ASN A 57 2.49 16.79 0.06
C ASN A 57 3.31 16.71 -1.23
N ILE A 58 2.76 16.17 -2.32
CA ILE A 58 3.48 16.06 -3.60
C ILE A 58 3.88 17.43 -4.17
N ILE A 59 3.14 18.49 -3.82
CA ILE A 59 3.46 19.87 -4.26
C ILE A 59 4.87 20.26 -3.81
N LYS A 60 5.33 19.75 -2.66
CA LYS A 60 6.68 20.02 -2.14
C LYS A 60 7.79 19.31 -2.94
N LEU A 61 7.43 18.49 -3.93
CA LEU A 61 8.36 17.85 -4.87
C LEU A 61 8.68 18.77 -6.08
N ASP A 62 8.55 20.10 -5.92
CA ASP A 62 8.70 21.24 -6.86
C ASP A 62 9.83 21.15 -7.93
N GLN A 63 10.72 20.16 -7.84
CA GLN A 63 11.80 19.90 -8.79
C GLN A 63 11.38 19.00 -9.98
N LEU A 64 10.19 18.41 -9.97
CA LEU A 64 9.70 17.66 -11.11
C LEU A 64 9.21 18.64 -12.17
N ASN A 65 10.05 18.91 -13.17
CA ASN A 65 9.67 19.73 -14.33
C ASN A 65 8.78 18.88 -15.26
N ILE A 66 7.53 18.65 -14.85
CA ILE A 66 6.61 17.72 -15.52
C ILE A 66 6.02 18.40 -16.75
N LYS A 67 6.37 17.93 -17.94
CA LYS A 67 5.60 18.21 -19.15
C LYS A 67 4.44 17.22 -19.22
N ILE A 68 3.24 17.68 -18.85
CA ILE A 68 2.01 16.90 -19.02
C ILE A 68 1.47 17.22 -20.42
N ASP A 69 1.45 16.22 -21.30
CA ASP A 69 0.79 16.31 -22.60
C ASP A 69 -0.71 15.95 -22.50
N PHE A 70 -1.45 16.20 -23.58
CA PHE A 70 -2.88 15.90 -23.62
C PHE A 70 -3.20 14.42 -23.49
N ASP A 71 -2.32 13.53 -23.96
CA ASP A 71 -2.49 12.09 -23.85
C ASP A 71 -2.39 11.63 -22.38
N THR A 72 -1.40 12.13 -21.65
CA THR A 72 -1.25 11.88 -20.21
C THR A 72 -2.45 12.42 -19.43
N LEU A 73 -2.89 13.64 -19.75
CA LEU A 73 -4.07 14.24 -19.11
C LEU A 73 -5.34 13.41 -19.38
N HIS A 74 -5.54 12.97 -20.63
CA HIS A 74 -6.66 12.12 -21.01
C HIS A 74 -6.62 10.78 -20.27
N ALA A 75 -5.45 10.14 -20.17
CA ALA A 75 -5.28 8.87 -19.46
C ALA A 75 -5.60 8.98 -17.96
N ILE A 76 -5.27 10.11 -17.33
CA ILE A 76 -5.66 10.38 -15.94
C ILE A 76 -7.18 10.60 -15.83
N GLN A 77 -7.76 11.42 -16.71
CA GLN A 77 -9.20 11.70 -16.71
C GLN A 77 -10.03 10.45 -16.97
N SER A 78 -9.56 9.57 -17.85
CA SER A 78 -10.19 8.30 -18.17
C SER A 78 -9.94 7.20 -17.13
N GLN A 79 -9.23 7.51 -16.03
CA GLN A 79 -8.84 6.57 -14.99
C GLN A 79 -8.02 5.37 -15.51
N PHE A 80 -7.31 5.55 -16.63
CA PHE A 80 -6.42 4.53 -17.17
C PHE A 80 -5.10 4.47 -16.37
N ILE A 81 -4.63 5.62 -15.89
CA ILE A 81 -3.54 5.74 -14.91
C ILE A 81 -3.99 6.65 -13.76
N THR A 82 -3.44 6.43 -12.57
CA THR A 82 -3.66 7.33 -11.43
C THR A 82 -2.63 8.45 -11.36
N LEU A 83 -2.85 9.44 -10.48
CA LEU A 83 -1.83 10.43 -10.17
C LEU A 83 -0.61 9.77 -9.51
N GLY A 84 -0.84 8.77 -8.64
CA GLY A 84 0.22 7.96 -8.06
C GLY A 84 1.07 7.24 -9.10
N ASP A 85 0.46 6.69 -10.16
CA ASP A 85 1.19 6.09 -11.29
C ASP A 85 2.16 7.08 -11.93
N LEU A 86 1.67 8.27 -12.30
CA LEU A 86 2.51 9.29 -12.93
C LEU A 86 3.66 9.73 -12.02
N ILE A 87 3.36 10.12 -10.79
CA ILE A 87 4.38 10.68 -9.88
C ILE A 87 5.40 9.61 -9.46
N SER A 88 4.96 8.38 -9.21
CA SER A 88 5.87 7.29 -8.86
C SER A 88 6.91 7.06 -9.94
N HIS A 89 6.56 7.17 -11.23
CA HIS A 89 7.49 7.02 -12.35
C HIS A 89 8.48 8.18 -12.52
N LEU A 90 8.09 9.39 -12.12
CA LEU A 90 8.93 10.59 -12.25
C LEU A 90 9.98 10.70 -11.17
N LEU A 91 9.75 10.10 -9.99
CA LEU A 91 10.67 10.20 -8.88
C LEU A 91 11.95 9.36 -9.09
N PRO A 92 13.13 9.92 -8.75
CA PRO A 92 14.38 9.17 -8.76
C PRO A 92 14.45 8.24 -7.53
N PHE A 93 14.96 7.03 -7.72
CA PHE A 93 15.26 6.08 -6.65
C PHE A 93 16.64 5.47 -6.86
N ASN A 94 17.63 6.31 -7.14
CA ASN A 94 18.95 5.86 -7.58
C ASN A 94 19.89 5.52 -6.42
N ASN A 95 19.51 5.89 -5.19
CA ASN A 95 20.26 5.65 -3.97
C ASN A 95 19.34 5.78 -2.76
N LEU A 96 19.86 5.45 -1.58
CA LEU A 96 19.09 5.51 -0.33
C LEU A 96 18.68 6.94 0.07
N LYS A 97 19.46 7.96 -0.29
CA LYS A 97 19.12 9.36 0.01
C LYS A 97 17.93 9.83 -0.82
N ASP A 98 17.84 9.42 -2.08
CA ASP A 98 16.68 9.69 -2.92
C ASP A 98 15.42 9.08 -2.31
N ILE A 99 15.50 7.82 -1.88
CA ILE A 99 14.41 7.10 -1.19
C ILE A 99 13.99 7.86 0.07
N ASP A 100 14.93 8.17 0.96
CA ASP A 100 14.64 8.87 2.22
C ASP A 100 14.01 10.24 1.97
N ARG A 101 14.55 11.02 1.04
CA ARG A 101 14.01 12.32 0.67
C ARG A 101 12.57 12.22 0.16
N ASN A 102 12.34 11.38 -0.84
CA ASN A 102 11.03 11.27 -1.48
C ASN A 102 9.97 10.78 -0.48
N MET A 103 10.27 9.72 0.25
CA MET A 103 9.34 9.18 1.26
C MET A 103 9.15 10.16 2.42
N SER A 104 10.17 10.92 2.79
CA SER A 104 10.02 11.92 3.85
C SER A 104 9.09 13.06 3.47
N ILE A 105 9.15 13.51 2.21
CA ILE A 105 8.27 14.54 1.69
C ILE A 105 6.83 14.02 1.65
N ILE A 106 6.61 12.86 1.04
CA ILE A 106 5.27 12.28 0.87
C ILE A 106 4.60 12.03 2.21
N THR A 107 5.31 11.42 3.17
CA THR A 107 4.78 11.11 4.50
C THR A 107 4.76 12.31 5.46
N GLY A 108 5.42 13.41 5.11
CA GLY A 108 5.57 14.60 5.96
C GLY A 108 6.44 14.38 7.21
N LYS A 109 7.22 13.30 7.28
CA LYS A 109 8.08 12.92 8.42
C LYS A 109 9.41 12.39 7.91
N SER A 110 10.50 12.56 8.65
CA SER A 110 11.77 11.93 8.27
C SER A 110 11.63 10.41 8.26
N PHE A 111 11.71 9.79 7.08
CA PHE A 111 11.43 8.38 6.84
C PHE A 111 12.41 7.49 7.59
N LEU A 112 13.72 7.58 7.30
CA LEU A 112 14.72 6.71 7.95
C LEU A 112 14.74 6.90 9.47
N LYS A 113 14.53 8.13 9.96
CA LYS A 113 14.44 8.39 11.41
C LYS A 113 13.21 7.71 12.02
N SER A 114 12.08 7.81 11.35
CA SER A 114 10.82 7.22 11.82
C SER A 114 10.87 5.69 11.75
N LEU A 115 11.45 5.12 10.70
CA LEU A 115 11.68 3.69 10.54
C LEU A 115 12.61 3.13 11.64
N LYS A 116 13.67 3.86 12.02
CA LYS A 116 14.56 3.49 13.16
C LYS A 116 13.79 3.36 14.48
N SER A 117 12.85 4.26 14.72
CA SER A 117 12.03 4.26 15.95
C SER A 117 10.84 3.30 15.87
N TYR A 118 10.47 2.84 14.68
CA TYR A 118 9.33 1.96 14.50
C TYR A 118 9.57 0.60 15.16
N ARG A 119 8.49 0.04 15.72
CA ARG A 119 8.48 -1.30 16.30
C ARG A 119 7.30 -2.04 15.71
N SER A 120 7.58 -2.87 14.71
CA SER A 120 6.61 -3.75 14.06
C SER A 120 5.90 -4.62 15.10
N LYS A 121 4.56 -4.60 15.09
CA LYS A 121 3.71 -5.56 15.80
C LYS A 121 3.19 -6.67 14.87
N SER A 122 3.64 -6.67 13.63
CA SER A 122 3.11 -7.51 12.57
C SER A 122 3.39 -8.99 12.80
N LEU A 123 2.36 -9.81 12.68
CA LEU A 123 2.45 -11.28 12.73
C LEU A 123 3.06 -11.86 11.45
N PHE A 124 3.15 -11.06 10.37
CA PHE A 124 3.68 -11.49 9.07
C PHE A 124 5.20 -11.34 8.95
N ILE A 125 5.84 -10.69 9.91
CA ILE A 125 7.30 -10.61 10.00
C ILE A 125 7.73 -11.48 11.18
N ASP A 126 8.72 -12.35 10.96
CA ASP A 126 9.29 -13.18 12.01
C ASP A 126 9.98 -12.33 13.09
N ASP A 127 9.87 -12.76 14.36
CA ASP A 127 10.45 -12.02 15.48
C ASP A 127 11.98 -11.96 15.43
N THR A 128 12.64 -12.95 14.82
CA THR A 128 14.09 -12.94 14.57
C THR A 128 14.45 -11.82 13.60
N GLU A 129 13.68 -11.65 12.53
CA GLU A 129 13.89 -10.60 11.53
C GLU A 129 13.66 -9.20 12.13
N LYS A 130 12.58 -9.01 12.93
CA LYS A 130 12.33 -7.75 13.66
C LYS A 130 13.48 -7.40 14.61
N ASN A 131 13.96 -8.39 15.36
CA ASN A 131 15.05 -8.23 16.30
C ASN A 131 16.37 -7.93 15.57
N TYR A 132 16.62 -8.60 14.45
CA TYR A 132 17.78 -8.37 13.61
C TYR A 132 17.79 -6.93 13.06
N PHE A 133 16.68 -6.47 12.48
CA PHE A 133 16.54 -5.11 11.98
C PHE A 133 16.81 -4.07 13.07
N THR A 134 16.17 -4.24 14.24
CA THR A 134 16.28 -3.28 15.35
C THR A 134 17.72 -3.16 15.88
N LYS A 135 18.46 -4.27 15.93
CA LYS A 135 19.84 -4.29 16.43
C LYS A 135 20.85 -3.81 15.38
N ASN A 136 20.59 -4.05 14.09
CA ASN A 136 21.59 -3.91 13.02
C ASN A 136 21.25 -2.83 11.99
N ILE A 137 20.31 -1.91 12.25
CA ILE A 137 19.83 -0.99 11.21
C ILE A 137 20.93 -0.16 10.54
N ASN A 138 21.97 0.26 11.26
CA ASN A 138 23.06 1.03 10.67
C ASN A 138 23.90 0.17 9.71
N THR A 139 24.11 -1.10 10.04
CA THR A 139 24.74 -2.07 9.14
C THR A 139 23.88 -2.30 7.90
N ILE A 140 22.57 -2.53 8.09
CA ILE A 140 21.62 -2.71 6.99
C ILE A 140 21.61 -1.51 6.05
N ILE A 141 21.62 -0.28 6.59
CA ILE A 141 21.72 0.94 5.78
C ILE A 141 23.01 0.94 4.94
N SER A 142 24.14 0.59 5.55
CA SER A 142 25.43 0.52 4.86
C SER A 142 25.43 -0.54 3.76
N SER A 143 24.81 -1.70 4.01
CA SER A 143 24.62 -2.78 3.04
C SER A 143 23.82 -2.33 1.83
N ILE A 144 22.74 -1.57 2.04
CA ILE A 144 21.91 -1.01 0.96
C ILE A 144 22.73 -0.02 0.13
N GLU A 145 23.40 0.93 0.77
CA GLU A 145 24.28 1.89 0.08
C GLU A 145 25.32 1.16 -0.77
N LYS A 146 25.90 0.07 -0.25
CA LYS A 146 26.87 -0.73 -0.99
C LYS A 146 26.27 -1.41 -2.22
N VAL A 147 25.05 -1.92 -2.13
CA VAL A 147 24.37 -2.56 -3.27
C VAL A 147 24.06 -1.54 -4.38
N PHE A 148 23.65 -0.32 -4.01
CA PHE A 148 23.47 0.77 -4.98
C PHE A 148 24.78 1.18 -5.65
N GLU A 149 25.87 1.28 -4.87
CA GLU A 149 27.22 1.55 -5.39
C GLU A 149 27.66 0.45 -6.38
N LEU A 150 27.51 -0.82 -6.01
CA LEU A 150 27.85 -1.95 -6.88
C LEU A 150 27.04 -1.96 -8.17
N ARG A 151 25.73 -1.64 -8.13
CA ARG A 151 24.92 -1.47 -9.34
C ARG A 151 25.44 -0.35 -10.23
N HIS A 152 25.83 0.79 -9.66
CA HIS A 152 26.41 1.88 -10.44
C HIS A 152 27.66 1.42 -11.18
N ILE A 153 28.57 0.79 -10.44
CA ILE A 153 29.84 0.28 -10.96
C ILE A 153 29.61 -0.79 -12.06
N PHE A 154 28.76 -1.79 -11.80
CA PHE A 154 28.52 -2.88 -12.74
C PHE A 154 27.78 -2.43 -14.02
N CYS A 155 26.91 -1.43 -13.94
CA CYS A 155 26.18 -0.93 -15.11
C CYS A 155 26.96 0.11 -15.91
N HIS A 156 27.75 0.97 -15.25
CA HIS A 156 28.26 2.20 -15.88
C HIS A 156 29.78 2.28 -15.96
N GLU A 157 30.53 1.59 -15.10
CA GLU A 157 31.99 1.75 -15.04
C GLU A 157 32.78 0.68 -15.83
N PHE A 158 32.11 -0.29 -16.47
CA PHE A 158 32.71 -1.37 -17.30
C PHE A 158 34.01 -1.97 -16.75
N ASN A 159 34.17 -1.99 -15.42
CA ASN A 159 35.43 -2.32 -14.80
C ASN A 159 35.49 -3.84 -14.60
N ASN A 160 36.12 -4.52 -15.57
CA ASN A 160 36.20 -5.98 -15.62
C ASN A 160 37.01 -6.60 -14.46
N ASN A 161 37.76 -5.79 -13.69
CA ASN A 161 38.70 -6.24 -12.67
C ASN A 161 38.25 -6.04 -11.22
N ILE A 162 36.96 -5.75 -10.97
CA ILE A 162 36.48 -5.62 -9.60
C ILE A 162 36.42 -6.99 -8.95
N ASN A 163 37.33 -7.19 -8.00
CA ASN A 163 37.30 -8.31 -7.09
C ASN A 163 36.33 -7.94 -5.97
N PHE A 164 35.19 -8.61 -5.90
CA PHE A 164 34.22 -8.45 -4.82
C PHE A 164 33.99 -9.81 -4.15
N ASP A 165 33.77 -9.78 -2.85
CA ASP A 165 33.45 -10.98 -2.09
C ASP A 165 31.96 -11.31 -2.28
N SER A 166 31.68 -12.46 -2.87
CA SER A 166 30.32 -12.92 -3.15
C SER A 166 29.51 -13.17 -1.87
N GLU A 167 30.15 -13.60 -0.78
CA GLU A 167 29.48 -13.80 0.50
C GLU A 167 29.08 -12.48 1.16
N VAL A 168 29.93 -11.46 1.01
CA VAL A 168 29.60 -10.09 1.45
C VAL A 168 28.44 -9.54 0.64
N LEU A 169 28.43 -9.74 -0.69
CA LEU A 169 27.29 -9.33 -1.52
C LEU A 169 26.00 -10.04 -1.11
N LEU A 170 26.04 -11.35 -0.86
CA LEU A 170 24.87 -12.09 -0.39
C LEU A 170 24.37 -11.50 0.94
N THR A 171 25.26 -11.23 1.89
CA THR A 171 24.91 -10.60 3.17
C THR A 171 24.21 -9.26 2.95
N ASN A 172 24.74 -8.43 2.05
CA ASN A 172 24.12 -7.15 1.74
C ASN A 172 22.72 -7.30 1.11
N ILE A 173 22.51 -8.32 0.27
CA ILE A 173 21.20 -8.60 -0.34
C ILE A 173 20.20 -9.10 0.71
N ILE A 174 20.64 -9.92 1.67
CA ILE A 174 19.82 -10.36 2.80
C ILE A 174 19.39 -9.14 3.63
N ASP A 175 20.31 -8.23 3.94
CA ASP A 175 20.00 -6.97 4.63
C ASP A 175 18.99 -6.12 3.86
N CYS A 176 19.14 -6.07 2.53
CA CYS A 176 18.20 -5.39 1.65
C CYS A 176 16.78 -6.00 1.74
N LYS A 177 16.67 -7.33 1.79
CA LYS A 177 15.38 -8.02 2.00
C LYS A 177 14.76 -7.65 3.34
N VAL A 178 15.51 -7.74 4.42
CA VAL A 178 15.05 -7.39 5.78
C VAL A 178 14.55 -5.94 5.83
N PHE A 179 15.27 -5.02 5.18
CA PHE A 179 14.85 -3.63 5.10
C PHE A 179 13.53 -3.44 4.35
N ILE A 180 13.36 -4.06 3.17
CA ILE A 180 12.09 -3.96 2.41
C ILE A 180 10.93 -4.51 3.21
N ASN A 181 11.07 -5.68 3.84
CA ASN A 181 10.00 -6.26 4.64
C ASN A 181 9.59 -5.33 5.79
N TYR A 182 10.58 -4.82 6.54
CA TYR A 182 10.33 -3.92 7.67
C TYR A 182 9.76 -2.57 7.22
N ALA A 183 10.22 -2.02 6.10
CA ALA A 183 9.69 -0.80 5.50
C ALA A 183 8.25 -1.01 4.99
N SER A 184 7.95 -2.15 4.38
CA SER A 184 6.61 -2.51 3.91
C SER A 184 5.61 -2.53 5.06
N ASP A 185 5.97 -3.14 6.19
CA ASP A 185 5.13 -3.16 7.38
C ASP A 185 4.96 -1.76 7.99
N TYR A 186 6.04 -0.99 8.06
CA TYR A 186 6.00 0.41 8.49
C TYR A 186 5.03 1.25 7.64
N PHE A 187 5.10 1.15 6.31
CA PHE A 187 4.20 1.87 5.41
C PHE A 187 2.76 1.39 5.52
N THR A 188 2.54 0.08 5.63
CA THR A 188 1.22 -0.50 5.87
C THR A 188 0.60 0.05 7.15
N ASN A 189 1.37 0.13 8.23
CA ASN A 189 0.92 0.67 9.51
C ASN A 189 0.64 2.19 9.45
N ILE A 190 1.26 2.93 8.54
CA ILE A 190 0.92 4.34 8.31
C ILE A 190 -0.44 4.47 7.61
N LEU A 191 -0.64 3.74 6.51
CA LEU A 191 -1.85 3.83 5.70
C LEU A 191 -3.06 3.20 6.39
N TYR A 192 -2.83 2.07 7.06
CA TYR A 192 -3.85 1.24 7.68
C TYR A 192 -3.45 0.91 9.13
N PRO A 193 -3.53 1.90 10.04
CA PRO A 193 -3.22 1.65 11.44
C PRO A 193 -4.17 0.59 12.01
N ASN A 194 -3.61 -0.36 12.77
CA ASN A 194 -4.34 -1.48 13.37
C ASN A 194 -5.05 -2.41 12.35
N LEU A 195 -4.47 -2.57 11.15
CA LEU A 195 -4.98 -3.53 10.17
C LEU A 195 -5.12 -4.93 10.83
N PRO A 196 -6.29 -5.59 10.72
CA PRO A 196 -6.48 -6.91 11.33
C PRO A 196 -5.58 -7.95 10.66
N GLN A 197 -4.92 -8.79 11.46
CA GLN A 197 -3.92 -9.76 10.98
C GLN A 197 -4.35 -11.22 11.18
N THR A 198 -5.34 -11.46 12.04
CA THR A 198 -5.96 -12.77 12.24
C THR A 198 -7.37 -12.83 11.69
N GLN A 199 -7.87 -14.02 11.38
CA GLN A 199 -9.27 -14.19 10.95
C GLN A 199 -10.27 -13.65 11.99
N GLY A 200 -9.96 -13.79 13.28
CA GLY A 200 -10.79 -13.25 14.36
C GLY A 200 -10.86 -11.73 14.33
N GLU A 201 -9.71 -11.07 14.21
CA GLU A 201 -9.62 -9.61 14.08
C GLU A 201 -10.31 -9.13 12.79
N MET A 202 -10.14 -9.83 11.67
CA MET A 202 -10.78 -9.47 10.40
C MET A 202 -12.31 -9.54 10.51
N ASN A 203 -12.83 -10.56 11.18
CA ASN A 203 -14.27 -10.68 11.46
C ASN A 203 -14.77 -9.51 12.32
N ILE A 204 -14.05 -9.17 13.39
CA ILE A 204 -14.38 -8.05 14.28
C ILE A 204 -14.37 -6.72 13.50
N TYR A 205 -13.26 -6.45 12.81
CA TYR A 205 -13.07 -5.24 12.02
C TYR A 205 -14.17 -5.04 10.96
N SER A 206 -14.52 -6.11 10.23
CA SER A 206 -15.58 -6.06 9.21
C SER A 206 -16.94 -5.71 9.80
N LEU A 207 -17.25 -6.25 10.98
CA LEU A 207 -18.49 -5.97 11.70
C LEU A 207 -18.52 -4.53 12.20
N GLU A 208 -17.45 -4.06 12.84
CA GLU A 208 -17.33 -2.69 13.35
C GLU A 208 -17.47 -1.66 12.22
N ASN A 209 -16.80 -1.90 11.08
CA ASN A 209 -16.93 -1.06 9.90
C ASN A 209 -18.39 -1.02 9.38
N PHE A 210 -19.05 -2.18 9.30
CA PHE A 210 -20.46 -2.22 8.90
C PHE A 210 -21.34 -1.43 9.89
N MET A 211 -21.15 -1.61 11.19
CA MET A 211 -21.92 -0.89 12.21
C MET A 211 -21.71 0.62 12.13
N ALA A 212 -20.48 1.08 11.91
CA ALA A 212 -20.18 2.50 11.72
C ALA A 212 -20.90 3.08 10.49
N LEU A 213 -20.88 2.38 9.36
CA LEU A 213 -21.57 2.77 8.14
C LEU A 213 -23.10 2.73 8.27
N ASP A 214 -23.66 1.74 8.98
CA ASP A 214 -25.11 1.65 9.21
C ASP A 214 -25.58 2.80 10.11
N ASN A 215 -24.79 3.17 11.12
CA ASN A 215 -25.03 4.36 11.94
C ASN A 215 -24.96 5.66 11.12
N GLU A 216 -23.97 5.80 10.22
CA GLU A 216 -23.91 6.95 9.31
C GLU A 216 -25.15 7.01 8.40
N LEU A 217 -25.58 5.86 7.87
CA LEU A 217 -26.77 5.78 7.03
C LEU A 217 -28.03 6.18 7.80
N ASP A 218 -28.19 5.71 9.03
CA ASP A 218 -29.33 6.07 9.87
C ASP A 218 -29.33 7.56 10.22
N ASN A 219 -28.16 8.16 10.48
CA ASN A 219 -28.02 9.60 10.67
C ASN A 219 -28.44 10.38 9.43
N LEU A 220 -27.97 9.99 8.24
CA LEU A 220 -28.34 10.63 6.97
C LEU A 220 -29.84 10.49 6.67
N ILE A 221 -30.43 9.33 6.93
CA ILE A 221 -31.88 9.10 6.77
C ILE A 221 -32.66 10.05 7.69
N ASN A 222 -32.23 10.20 8.94
CA ASN A 222 -32.86 11.11 9.89
C ASN A 222 -32.73 12.57 9.43
N GLU A 223 -31.54 12.98 8.98
CA GLU A 223 -31.28 14.31 8.43
C GLU A 223 -32.21 14.62 7.25
N ILE A 224 -32.31 13.72 6.26
CA ILE A 224 -33.21 13.86 5.11
C ILE A 224 -34.67 14.04 5.58
N LYS A 225 -35.10 13.27 6.58
CA LYS A 225 -36.46 13.35 7.12
C LYS A 225 -36.72 14.66 7.84
N THR A 226 -35.76 15.16 8.62
CA THR A 226 -35.89 16.42 9.37
C THR A 226 -35.82 17.64 8.47
N THR A 227 -35.03 17.61 7.40
CA THR A 227 -34.90 18.74 6.47
C THR A 227 -36.10 18.83 5.50
N ASN A 228 -36.94 17.80 5.43
CA ASN A 228 -38.17 17.78 4.63
C ASN A 228 -39.32 18.64 5.20
N ASN A 229 -39.02 19.83 5.72
CA ASN A 229 -40.00 20.72 6.35
C ASN A 229 -41.09 21.22 5.37
N ALA A 230 -40.78 21.31 4.08
CA ALA A 230 -41.71 21.77 3.04
C ALA A 230 -42.44 20.63 2.30
N GLY A 231 -42.26 19.37 2.71
CA GLY A 231 -42.96 18.24 2.12
C GLY A 231 -42.52 17.88 0.69
N PHE A 232 -41.28 18.18 0.33
CA PHE A 232 -40.68 17.82 -0.97
C PHE A 232 -40.69 16.31 -1.22
N ILE A 233 -40.63 15.49 -0.17
CA ILE A 233 -40.64 14.04 -0.27
C ILE A 233 -41.80 13.44 0.53
N ASN A 234 -42.35 12.34 0.02
CA ASN A 234 -43.29 11.51 0.76
C ASN A 234 -42.52 10.60 1.74
N ILE A 235 -42.47 11.00 3.01
CA ILE A 235 -41.71 10.30 4.06
C ILE A 235 -42.16 8.84 4.20
N LYS A 236 -43.46 8.54 4.05
CA LYS A 236 -43.95 7.15 4.17
C LYS A 236 -43.42 6.25 3.06
N LEU A 237 -43.35 6.77 1.83
CA LEU A 237 -42.76 6.03 0.71
C LEU A 237 -41.25 5.92 0.84
N PHE A 238 -40.59 6.98 1.31
CA PHE A 238 -39.16 6.97 1.60
C PHE A 238 -38.80 5.91 2.64
N ASP A 239 -39.45 5.91 3.82
CA ASP A 239 -39.23 4.92 4.88
C ASP A 239 -39.46 3.49 4.36
N LYS A 240 -40.52 3.27 3.58
CA LYS A 240 -40.80 1.97 2.95
C LYS A 240 -39.69 1.54 2.00
N SER A 241 -39.13 2.47 1.22
CA SER A 241 -38.01 2.19 0.31
C SER A 241 -36.75 1.79 1.08
N ILE A 242 -36.46 2.45 2.21
CA ILE A 242 -35.31 2.12 3.08
C ILE A 242 -35.47 0.72 3.67
N VAL A 243 -36.67 0.36 4.15
CA VAL A 243 -36.96 -0.97 4.71
C VAL A 243 -36.70 -2.07 3.66
N TYR A 244 -37.23 -1.90 2.44
CA TYR A 244 -36.98 -2.88 1.39
C TYR A 244 -35.53 -2.96 0.96
N TRP A 245 -34.84 -1.82 0.92
CA TRP A 245 -33.41 -1.79 0.62
C TRP A 245 -32.57 -2.50 1.70
N LYS A 246 -32.87 -2.31 3.00
CA LYS A 246 -32.17 -3.03 4.09
C LYS A 246 -32.39 -4.55 3.99
N LYS A 247 -33.59 -5.00 3.58
CA LYS A 247 -33.87 -6.41 3.30
C LYS A 247 -33.08 -6.94 2.11
N TYR A 248 -33.02 -6.18 1.02
CA TYR A 248 -32.17 -6.52 -0.13
C TYR A 248 -30.70 -6.65 0.28
N ARG A 249 -30.18 -5.69 1.07
CA ARG A 249 -28.80 -5.70 1.56
C ARG A 249 -28.47 -6.99 2.31
N GLN A 250 -29.32 -7.42 3.23
CA GLN A 250 -29.17 -8.68 3.96
C GLN A 250 -29.11 -9.89 3.03
N LEU A 251 -30.10 -10.05 2.16
CA LEU A 251 -30.17 -11.20 1.24
C LEU A 251 -28.99 -11.23 0.27
N ALA A 252 -28.56 -10.06 -0.22
CA ALA A 252 -27.39 -9.96 -1.09
C ALA A 252 -26.09 -10.33 -0.35
N ALA A 253 -25.96 -9.96 0.93
CA ALA A 253 -24.82 -10.36 1.76
C ALA A 253 -24.81 -11.86 2.08
N GLU A 254 -25.96 -12.45 2.41
CA GLU A 254 -26.09 -13.90 2.60
C GLU A 254 -25.73 -14.67 1.32
N CYS A 255 -26.20 -14.19 0.17
CA CYS A 255 -25.89 -14.79 -1.13
C CYS A 255 -24.38 -14.71 -1.43
N ALA A 256 -23.76 -13.55 -1.21
CA ALA A 256 -22.33 -13.36 -1.43
C ALA A 256 -21.48 -14.26 -0.52
N ALA A 257 -21.85 -14.39 0.76
CA ALA A 257 -21.12 -15.18 1.75
C ALA A 257 -21.43 -16.69 1.70
N TYR A 258 -22.38 -17.13 0.87
CA TYR A 258 -22.90 -18.50 0.90
C TYR A 258 -21.83 -19.58 0.74
N TYR A 259 -20.82 -19.35 -0.11
CA TYR A 259 -19.74 -20.31 -0.33
C TYR A 259 -18.91 -20.59 0.93
N ALA A 260 -18.90 -19.65 1.89
CA ALA A 260 -18.18 -19.77 3.15
C ALA A 260 -19.07 -20.21 4.33
N LYS A 261 -20.33 -20.58 4.07
CA LYS A 261 -21.33 -20.88 5.12
C LYS A 261 -20.85 -21.96 6.08
N GLY A 262 -20.87 -21.65 7.37
CA GLY A 262 -20.38 -22.52 8.45
C GLY A 262 -18.87 -22.44 8.72
N GLY A 263 -18.12 -21.72 7.87
CA GLY A 263 -16.70 -21.45 8.07
C GLY A 263 -16.43 -20.13 8.81
N SER A 264 -15.18 -19.97 9.25
CA SER A 264 -14.71 -18.76 9.97
C SER A 264 -14.69 -17.49 9.12
N VAL A 265 -14.70 -17.63 7.79
CA VAL A 265 -14.68 -16.52 6.82
C VAL A 265 -16.09 -16.00 6.49
N TYR A 266 -17.14 -16.74 6.82
CA TYR A 266 -18.53 -16.33 6.52
C TYR A 266 -18.85 -14.92 7.00
N SER A 267 -18.52 -14.61 8.26
CA SER A 267 -18.82 -13.33 8.88
C SER A 267 -18.10 -12.18 8.19
N LEU A 268 -16.83 -12.38 7.79
CA LEU A 268 -16.05 -11.40 7.05
C LEU A 268 -16.73 -11.06 5.72
N GLU A 269 -17.05 -12.07 4.92
CA GLU A 269 -17.66 -11.88 3.59
C GLU A 269 -19.04 -11.22 3.68
N TYR A 270 -19.84 -11.69 4.63
CA TYR A 270 -21.16 -11.13 4.89
C TYR A 270 -21.08 -9.65 5.26
N ASN A 271 -20.27 -9.29 6.27
CA ASN A 271 -20.16 -7.90 6.72
C ASN A 271 -19.50 -7.00 5.66
N THR A 272 -18.53 -7.52 4.90
CA THR A 272 -17.92 -6.80 3.78
C THR A 272 -18.97 -6.42 2.73
N LYS A 273 -19.85 -7.36 2.37
CA LYS A 273 -20.94 -7.08 1.43
C LYS A 273 -21.97 -6.11 2.01
N MET A 274 -22.29 -6.24 3.30
CA MET A 274 -23.16 -5.29 4.01
C MET A 274 -22.59 -3.86 3.96
N SER A 275 -21.30 -3.68 4.24
CA SER A 275 -20.61 -2.39 4.17
C SER A 275 -20.61 -1.80 2.76
N SER A 276 -20.21 -2.59 1.76
CA SER A 276 -20.19 -2.17 0.34
C SER A 276 -21.53 -1.60 -0.13
N LEU A 277 -22.62 -2.32 0.12
CA LEU A 277 -23.95 -1.86 -0.28
C LEU A 277 -24.37 -0.60 0.51
N THR A 278 -24.00 -0.51 1.79
CA THR A 278 -24.29 0.65 2.63
C THR A 278 -23.59 1.91 2.15
N GLN A 279 -22.32 1.80 1.74
CA GLN A 279 -21.57 2.91 1.12
C GLN A 279 -22.22 3.35 -0.20
N GLU A 280 -22.64 2.41 -1.03
CA GLU A 280 -23.35 2.72 -2.28
C GLU A 280 -24.65 3.49 -1.99
N LYS A 281 -25.42 3.07 -0.99
CA LYS A 281 -26.66 3.74 -0.61
C LYS A 281 -26.43 5.11 -0.01
N LEU A 282 -25.41 5.29 0.83
CA LEU A 282 -24.98 6.59 1.34
C LEU A 282 -24.69 7.55 0.18
N ARG A 283 -23.86 7.13 -0.79
CA ARG A 283 -23.53 7.93 -1.98
C ARG A 283 -24.77 8.27 -2.80
N LEU A 284 -25.65 7.29 -3.02
CA LEU A 284 -26.90 7.49 -3.75
C LEU A 284 -27.79 8.53 -3.05
N LEU A 285 -28.02 8.39 -1.75
CA LEU A 285 -28.87 9.32 -0.98
C LEU A 285 -28.27 10.73 -0.93
N LYS A 286 -26.97 10.86 -0.70
CA LYS A 286 -26.27 12.18 -0.74
C LYS A 286 -26.44 12.85 -2.11
N THR A 287 -26.42 12.07 -3.19
CA THR A 287 -26.61 12.60 -4.56
C THR A 287 -28.07 12.99 -4.82
N GLU A 288 -29.00 12.07 -4.56
CA GLU A 288 -30.43 12.22 -4.80
C GLU A 288 -31.04 13.37 -3.99
N PHE A 289 -30.62 13.52 -2.74
CA PHE A 289 -31.12 14.54 -1.82
C PHE A 289 -30.17 15.73 -1.64
N SER A 290 -29.16 15.87 -2.50
CA SER A 290 -28.18 16.97 -2.43
C SER A 290 -28.79 18.36 -2.30
N ARG A 291 -29.89 18.63 -3.04
CA ARG A 291 -30.63 19.89 -2.97
C ARG A 291 -31.36 20.07 -1.64
N LEU A 292 -31.90 18.99 -1.09
CA LEU A 292 -32.61 19.03 0.19
C LEU A 292 -31.61 19.25 1.34
N LEU A 293 -30.46 18.58 1.28
CA LEU A 293 -29.39 18.65 2.28
C LEU A 293 -28.60 19.97 2.23
N ALA A 294 -28.81 20.80 1.19
CA ALA A 294 -28.21 22.12 1.07
C ALA A 294 -29.09 23.26 1.63
N LEU A 295 -30.32 22.94 2.09
CA LEU A 295 -31.28 23.88 2.70
C LEU A 295 -31.12 23.93 4.22
#